data_AF-A0A8H6U114-F1
#
_entry.id   AF-A0A8H6U114-F1
#
_cell.length_a   1.000
_cell.length_b   1.000
_cell.length_c   1.000
_cell.angle_alpha   90.00
_cell.angle_beta   90.00
_cell.angle_gamma   90.00
#
_symmetry.space_group_name_H-M   'P 1'
#
loop_
_entity.id
_entity.type
_entity.pdbx_description
1 polymer ?
#
loop_
_entity_poly.entity_id
_entity_poly.type
_entity_poly.pdbx_seq_one_letter_code
_entity_poly.pdbx_strand_id
1 'polypeptide(L)'
;MDYVVDPAEFAVPWAIMLDAISLTCTSLVLYGLYIVLFFFAIRALMQRDLPRRRALLITTSVMFFLGTCGAVGPVVMTSVTVRIVNGVVQRSSDLPRLVEILNILQLLDVVRSSMNNVVTDLLFLYRCYIIWGSKRKVLILPALCILATVVLNVLVCLKNPQGAYLIDTKAPFIMTLGTNLLLMFLTAGRIWYKGREVHTILGPAFRKKYNSALALILESDALYCFSLVVWVASLTTLNSTGEFAAVFAGVTGGLVIQIVNIAPTLILVRVGMGQDRIQATTAVSDRLPSGGSIRFRVPVNLEDESYPVVDIK
;
A
#
# COMPACT_ATOMS: atom_id res chain seq x y z
N MET A 1 23.74 50.28 -16.70
CA MET A 1 22.78 49.88 -15.66
C MET A 1 22.66 48.38 -15.76
N ASP A 2 23.58 47.68 -15.10
CA ASP A 2 23.52 46.23 -14.97
C ASP A 2 22.36 45.93 -14.01
N TYR A 3 21.25 45.45 -14.56
CA TYR A 3 20.19 44.85 -13.77
C TYR A 3 20.77 43.60 -13.13
N VAL A 4 21.21 43.72 -11.88
CA VAL A 4 21.49 42.57 -11.02
C VAL A 4 20.12 41.93 -10.76
N VAL A 5 19.77 40.93 -11.57
CA VAL A 5 18.57 40.12 -11.35
C VAL A 5 18.81 39.33 -10.08
N ASP A 6 17.90 39.45 -9.11
CA ASP A 6 18.03 38.81 -7.82
C ASP A 6 18.10 37.27 -8.00
N PRO A 7 19.10 36.57 -7.46
CA PRO A 7 19.21 35.11 -7.58
C PRO A 7 17.98 34.37 -7.01
N ALA A 8 17.22 35.02 -6.13
CA ALA A 8 15.95 34.51 -5.61
C ALA A 8 14.85 34.40 -6.67
N GLU A 9 14.81 35.27 -7.69
CA GLU A 9 13.81 35.20 -8.77
C GLU A 9 14.06 34.00 -9.70
N PHE A 10 15.30 33.54 -9.82
CA PHE A 10 15.67 32.35 -10.60
C PHE A 10 15.60 31.05 -9.81
N ALA A 11 15.83 31.07 -8.49
CA ALA A 11 15.83 29.87 -7.67
C ALA A 11 14.45 29.19 -7.56
N VAL A 12 13.38 29.99 -7.52
CA VAL A 12 12.00 29.49 -7.35
C VAL A 12 11.53 28.68 -8.57
N PRO A 13 11.69 29.14 -9.83
CA PRO A 13 11.36 28.35 -11.02
C PRO A 13 12.10 27.00 -11.09
N TRP A 14 13.39 26.97 -10.71
CA TRP A 14 14.18 25.73 -10.75
C TRP A 14 13.77 24.73 -9.69
N ALA A 15 13.49 25.17 -8.46
CA ALA A 15 12.99 24.30 -7.42
C ALA A 15 11.66 23.62 -7.83
N ILE A 16 10.73 24.38 -8.43
CA ILE A 16 9.45 23.84 -8.94
C ILE A 16 9.70 22.79 -10.04
N MET A 17 10.65 23.03 -10.93
CA MET A 17 11.01 22.08 -11.99
C MET A 17 11.64 20.80 -11.42
N LEU A 18 12.52 20.91 -10.43
CA LEU A 18 13.16 19.77 -9.77
C LEU A 18 12.17 18.89 -9.00
N ASP A 19 11.20 19.50 -8.30
CA ASP A 19 10.10 18.80 -7.66
C ASP A 19 9.28 18.00 -8.69
N ALA A 20 8.85 18.65 -9.77
CA ALA A 20 8.05 18.01 -10.83
C ALA A 20 8.78 16.83 -11.51
N ILE A 21 10.06 17.01 -11.85
CA ILE A 21 10.89 15.97 -12.48
C ILE A 21 11.09 14.79 -11.52
N SER A 22 11.48 15.06 -10.28
CA SER A 22 11.74 14.00 -9.29
C SER A 22 10.46 13.21 -8.97
N LEU A 23 9.32 13.88 -8.81
CA LEU A 23 7.99 13.28 -8.69
C LEU A 23 7.70 12.32 -9.83
N THR A 24 7.93 12.75 -11.07
CA THR A 24 7.65 11.97 -12.28
C THR A 24 8.56 10.75 -12.37
N CYS A 25 9.86 10.94 -12.18
CA CYS A 25 10.85 9.86 -12.21
C CYS A 25 10.51 8.76 -11.18
N THR A 26 10.26 9.14 -9.93
CA THR A 26 9.92 8.18 -8.88
C THR A 26 8.59 7.46 -9.16
N SER A 27 7.58 8.20 -9.64
CA SER A 27 6.27 7.63 -9.99
C SER A 27 6.38 6.58 -11.11
N LEU A 28 7.18 6.84 -12.15
CA LEU A 28 7.36 5.92 -13.28
C LEU A 28 8.13 4.66 -12.89
N VAL A 29 9.20 4.79 -12.10
CA VAL A 29 9.99 3.65 -11.63
C VAL A 29 9.13 2.70 -10.79
N LEU A 30 8.39 3.23 -9.83
CA LEU A 30 7.51 2.42 -9.00
C LEU A 30 6.30 1.87 -9.76
N TYR A 31 5.80 2.62 -10.74
CA TYR A 31 4.74 2.12 -11.62
C TYR A 31 5.22 0.91 -12.43
N GLY A 32 6.47 0.89 -12.90
CA GLY A 32 7.08 -0.29 -13.53
C GLY A 32 7.04 -1.53 -12.62
N LEU A 33 7.41 -1.37 -11.34
CA LEU A 33 7.28 -2.43 -10.34
C LEU A 33 5.82 -2.86 -10.14
N TYR A 34 4.91 -1.88 -10.09
CA TYR A 34 3.48 -2.13 -9.89
C TYR A 34 2.84 -2.91 -11.03
N ILE A 35 3.21 -2.63 -12.28
CA ILE A 35 2.76 -3.41 -13.45
C ILE A 35 3.10 -4.89 -13.28
N VAL A 36 4.34 -5.19 -12.91
CA VAL A 36 4.80 -6.57 -12.70
C VAL A 36 3.95 -7.25 -11.62
N LEU A 37 3.75 -6.57 -10.48
CA LEU A 37 2.94 -7.09 -9.38
C LEU A 37 1.47 -7.30 -9.78
N PHE A 38 0.91 -6.42 -10.60
CA PHE A 38 -0.46 -6.53 -11.10
C PHE A 38 -0.65 -7.81 -11.93
N PHE A 39 0.26 -8.10 -12.86
CA PHE A 39 0.19 -9.35 -13.64
C PHE A 39 0.32 -10.59 -12.77
N PHE A 40 1.24 -10.58 -11.79
CA PHE A 40 1.31 -11.66 -10.80
C PHE A 40 0.02 -11.79 -9.99
N ALA A 41 -0.60 -10.68 -9.60
CA ALA A 41 -1.85 -10.69 -8.83
C ALA A 41 -3.01 -11.25 -9.66
N ILE A 42 -3.16 -10.84 -10.92
CA ILE A 42 -4.16 -11.40 -11.84
C ILE A 42 -3.96 -12.89 -12.02
N ARG A 43 -2.72 -13.33 -12.30
CA ARG A 43 -2.42 -14.75 -12.48
C ARG A 43 -2.78 -15.54 -11.22
N ALA A 44 -2.41 -15.06 -10.04
CA ALA A 44 -2.77 -15.68 -8.77
C ALA A 44 -4.29 -15.71 -8.54
N LEU A 45 -5.02 -14.66 -8.91
CA LEU A 45 -6.49 -14.59 -8.80
C LEU A 45 -7.19 -15.53 -9.79
N MET A 46 -6.68 -15.66 -11.01
CA MET A 46 -7.26 -16.51 -12.07
C MET A 46 -7.05 -18.00 -11.80
N GLN A 47 -5.90 -18.37 -11.24
CA GLN A 47 -5.58 -19.77 -10.93
C GLN A 47 -6.32 -20.31 -9.69
N ARG A 48 -7.13 -19.49 -9.02
CA ARG A 48 -7.72 -19.82 -7.72
C ARG A 48 -9.24 -19.68 -7.73
N ASP A 49 -9.92 -20.59 -7.05
CA ASP A 49 -11.31 -20.42 -6.63
C ASP A 49 -11.38 -19.75 -5.26
N LEU A 50 -11.12 -18.44 -5.25
CA LEU A 50 -11.34 -17.61 -4.07
C LEU A 50 -12.82 -17.25 -3.93
N PRO A 51 -13.37 -17.26 -2.70
CA PRO A 51 -14.69 -16.69 -2.47
C PRO A 51 -14.68 -15.22 -2.90
N ARG A 52 -15.63 -14.85 -3.75
CA ARG A 52 -15.76 -13.49 -4.32
C ARG A 52 -14.57 -13.05 -5.20
N ARG A 53 -13.92 -13.99 -5.91
CA ARG A 53 -12.88 -13.72 -6.93
C ARG A 53 -13.22 -12.53 -7.84
N ARG A 54 -14.47 -12.44 -8.33
CA ARG A 54 -14.91 -11.34 -9.22
C ARG A 54 -14.73 -9.96 -8.56
N ALA A 55 -15.08 -9.82 -7.29
CA ALA A 55 -14.93 -8.55 -6.58
C ALA A 55 -13.43 -8.18 -6.42
N LEU A 56 -12.59 -9.15 -6.05
CA LEU A 56 -11.15 -8.92 -5.92
C LEU A 56 -10.49 -8.56 -7.26
N LEU A 57 -10.90 -9.18 -8.36
CA LEU A 57 -10.46 -8.83 -9.71
C LEU A 57 -10.86 -7.41 -10.06
N ILE A 58 -12.14 -7.06 -9.89
CA ILE A 58 -12.65 -5.70 -10.19
C ILE A 58 -11.88 -4.66 -9.39
N THR A 59 -11.72 -4.84 -8.07
CA THR A 59 -10.98 -3.89 -7.24
C THR A 59 -9.52 -3.77 -7.68
N THR A 60 -8.84 -4.89 -7.97
CA THR A 60 -7.43 -4.85 -8.43
C THR A 60 -7.31 -4.15 -9.79
N SER A 61 -8.24 -4.37 -10.71
CA SER A 61 -8.28 -3.68 -12.01
C SER A 61 -8.56 -2.18 -11.87
N VAL A 62 -9.46 -1.78 -10.96
CA VAL A 62 -9.74 -0.36 -10.68
C VAL A 62 -8.51 0.32 -10.07
N MET A 63 -7.85 -0.31 -9.10
CA MET A 63 -6.61 0.21 -8.52
C MET A 63 -5.50 0.32 -9.56
N PHE A 64 -5.43 -0.64 -10.49
CA PHE A 64 -4.48 -0.58 -11.60
C PHE A 64 -4.72 0.65 -12.48
N PHE A 65 -5.97 0.87 -12.89
CA PHE A 65 -6.33 2.05 -13.68
C PHE A 65 -5.99 3.35 -12.95
N LEU A 66 -6.33 3.46 -11.66
CA LEU A 66 -6.01 4.64 -10.85
C LEU A 66 -4.50 4.82 -10.66
N GLY A 67 -3.74 3.74 -10.52
CA GLY A 67 -2.28 3.75 -10.47
C GLY A 67 -1.63 4.18 -11.79
N THR A 68 -2.18 3.76 -12.93
CA THR A 68 -1.77 4.21 -14.26
C THR A 68 -2.02 5.71 -14.43
N CYS A 69 -3.21 6.20 -14.06
CA CYS A 69 -3.49 7.63 -14.04
C CYS A 69 -2.52 8.39 -13.12
N GLY A 70 -2.16 7.81 -11.97
CA GLY A 70 -1.16 8.37 -11.05
C GLY A 70 0.27 8.36 -11.60
N ALA A 71 0.59 7.52 -12.59
CA ALA A 71 1.87 7.55 -13.28
C ALA A 71 1.88 8.56 -14.44
N VAL A 72 0.78 8.65 -15.20
CA VAL A 72 0.65 9.54 -16.37
C VAL A 72 0.43 10.99 -15.95
N GLY A 73 -0.32 11.24 -14.89
CA GLY A 73 -0.63 12.59 -14.39
C GLY A 73 0.62 13.46 -14.17
N PRO A 74 1.61 13.00 -13.38
CA PRO A 74 2.87 13.71 -13.16
C PRO A 74 3.65 13.99 -14.45
N VAL A 75 3.61 13.10 -15.45
CA VAL A 75 4.27 13.33 -16.75
C VAL A 75 3.66 14.53 -17.47
N VAL A 76 2.31 14.58 -17.55
CA VAL A 76 1.59 15.68 -18.20
C VAL A 76 1.80 16.98 -17.42
N MET A 77 1.68 16.93 -16.10
CA MET A 77 1.94 18.06 -15.20
C MET A 77 3.34 18.63 -15.40
N THR A 78 4.37 17.79 -15.38
CA THR A 78 5.77 18.21 -15.55
C THR A 78 6.00 18.83 -16.93
N SER A 79 5.37 18.29 -17.98
CA SER A 79 5.47 18.86 -19.33
C SER A 79 4.93 20.30 -19.39
N VAL A 80 3.83 20.58 -18.68
CA VAL A 80 3.24 21.92 -18.59
C VAL A 80 4.11 22.82 -17.72
N THR A 81 4.57 22.34 -16.56
CA THR A 81 5.46 23.07 -15.65
C THR A 81 6.75 23.52 -16.33
N VAL A 82 7.40 22.64 -17.11
CA VAL A 82 8.60 22.98 -17.88
C VAL A 82 8.32 24.09 -18.90
N ARG A 83 7.16 24.03 -19.58
CA ARG A 83 6.74 25.09 -20.52
C ARG A 83 6.43 26.41 -19.81
N ILE A 84 5.87 26.38 -18.61
CA ILE A 84 5.63 27.56 -17.79
C ILE A 84 6.96 28.17 -17.37
N VAL A 85 7.88 27.39 -16.79
CA VAL A 85 9.20 27.89 -16.35
C VAL A 85 9.96 28.51 -17.52
N ASN A 86 10.02 27.82 -18.67
CA ASN A 86 10.64 28.37 -19.88
C ASN A 86 9.91 29.61 -20.42
N GLY A 87 8.58 29.65 -20.34
CA GLY A 87 7.76 30.79 -20.76
C GLY A 87 7.88 32.01 -19.85
N VAL A 88 8.06 31.83 -18.54
CA VAL A 88 8.40 32.90 -17.59
C VAL A 88 9.76 33.50 -17.94
N VAL A 89 10.75 32.64 -18.20
CA VAL A 89 12.10 33.06 -18.61
C VAL A 89 12.08 33.82 -19.94
N GLN A 90 11.21 33.41 -20.88
CA GLN A 90 11.11 34.01 -22.22
C GLN A 90 10.02 35.12 -22.35
N ARG A 91 9.30 35.46 -21.26
CA ARG A 91 8.14 36.39 -21.27
C ARG A 91 7.10 36.10 -22.38
N SER A 92 6.64 34.85 -22.46
CA SER A 92 5.63 34.44 -23.45
C SER A 92 4.21 34.95 -23.12
N SER A 93 3.42 35.25 -24.14
CA SER A 93 2.01 35.66 -24.00
C SER A 93 1.05 34.51 -23.64
N ASP A 94 1.50 33.25 -23.74
CA ASP A 94 0.70 32.05 -23.48
C ASP A 94 0.63 31.66 -21.99
N LEU A 95 1.33 32.38 -21.10
CA LEU A 95 1.45 32.04 -19.68
C LEU A 95 0.10 31.83 -18.97
N PRO A 96 -0.94 32.69 -19.16
CA PRO A 96 -2.23 32.51 -18.47
C PRO A 96 -2.92 31.20 -18.84
N ARG A 97 -2.84 30.78 -20.12
CA ARG A 97 -3.44 29.54 -20.60
C ARG A 97 -2.75 28.31 -19.99
N LEU A 98 -1.42 28.34 -19.87
CA LEU A 98 -0.67 27.24 -19.28
C LEU A 98 -0.97 27.07 -17.79
N VAL A 99 -1.13 28.19 -17.05
CA VAL A 99 -1.52 28.17 -15.64
C VAL A 99 -2.93 27.61 -15.47
N GLU A 100 -3.87 27.97 -16.33
CA GLU A 100 -5.22 27.39 -16.32
C GLU A 100 -5.21 25.87 -16.53
N ILE A 101 -4.44 25.39 -17.52
CA ILE A 101 -4.26 23.95 -17.75
C ILE A 101 -3.65 23.27 -16.52
N LEU A 102 -2.64 23.88 -15.89
CA LEU A 102 -2.01 23.33 -14.69
C LEU A 102 -3.03 23.18 -13.54
N ASN A 103 -3.87 24.19 -13.31
CA ASN A 103 -4.91 24.14 -12.28
C ASN A 103 -5.92 23.02 -12.52
N ILE A 104 -6.35 22.83 -13.78
CA ILE A 104 -7.25 21.73 -14.16
C ILE A 104 -6.60 20.38 -13.88
N LEU A 105 -5.33 20.21 -14.27
CA LEU A 105 -4.60 18.96 -14.06
C LEU A 105 -4.37 18.67 -12.56
N GLN A 106 -4.11 19.69 -11.73
CA GLN A 106 -4.04 19.56 -10.28
C GLN A 106 -5.38 19.10 -9.69
N LEU A 107 -6.49 19.69 -10.12
CA LEU A 107 -7.82 19.27 -9.68
C LEU A 107 -8.10 17.80 -10.04
N LEU A 108 -7.76 17.38 -11.27
CA LEU A 108 -7.89 15.99 -11.70
C LEU A 108 -7.05 15.05 -10.84
N ASP A 109 -5.85 15.46 -10.44
CA ASP A 109 -5.00 14.65 -9.58
C ASP A 109 -5.55 14.51 -8.15
N VAL A 110 -6.12 15.57 -7.58
CA VAL A 110 -6.79 15.54 -6.27
C VAL A 110 -8.02 14.61 -6.31
N VAL A 111 -8.82 14.69 -7.37
CA VAL A 111 -9.98 13.78 -7.54
C VAL A 111 -9.51 12.33 -7.67
N ARG A 112 -8.50 12.07 -8.50
CA ARG A 112 -7.93 10.73 -8.68
C ARG A 112 -7.35 10.18 -7.37
N SER A 113 -6.58 10.96 -6.59
CA SER A 113 -6.05 10.51 -5.29
C SER A 113 -7.16 10.20 -4.30
N SER A 114 -8.18 11.05 -4.25
CA SER A 114 -9.33 10.84 -3.39
C SER A 114 -10.04 9.52 -3.72
N MET A 115 -10.28 9.25 -5.01
CA MET A 115 -10.86 7.97 -5.45
C MET A 115 -9.98 6.79 -5.08
N ASN A 116 -8.66 6.91 -5.26
CA ASN A 116 -7.74 5.82 -4.97
C ASN A 116 -7.66 5.49 -3.48
N ASN A 117 -7.64 6.51 -2.62
CA ASN A 117 -7.68 6.34 -1.18
C ASN A 117 -8.98 5.65 -0.75
N VAL A 118 -10.13 6.06 -1.29
CA VAL A 118 -11.42 5.41 -0.99
C VAL A 118 -11.43 3.94 -1.40
N VAL A 119 -10.97 3.61 -2.61
CA VAL A 119 -10.90 2.21 -3.08
C VAL A 119 -9.99 1.38 -2.18
N THR A 120 -8.84 1.94 -1.79
CA THR A 120 -7.87 1.29 -0.91
C THR A 120 -8.43 1.05 0.49
N ASP A 121 -9.03 2.08 1.09
CA ASP A 121 -9.66 2.00 2.41
C ASP A 121 -10.83 1.01 2.42
N LEU A 122 -11.64 0.99 1.36
CA LEU A 122 -12.73 0.01 1.19
C LEU A 122 -12.19 -1.42 1.08
N LEU A 123 -11.06 -1.62 0.40
CA LEU A 123 -10.42 -2.93 0.33
C LEU A 123 -9.91 -3.38 1.71
N PHE A 124 -9.29 -2.48 2.48
CA PHE A 124 -8.86 -2.77 3.85
C PHE A 124 -10.04 -3.04 4.78
N LEU A 125 -11.10 -2.24 4.70
CA LEU A 125 -12.34 -2.44 5.45
C LEU A 125 -12.99 -3.77 5.08
N TYR A 126 -13.01 -4.13 3.80
CA TYR A 126 -13.52 -5.40 3.30
C TYR A 126 -12.75 -6.60 3.86
N ARG A 127 -11.40 -6.51 3.90
CA ARG A 127 -10.56 -7.54 4.53
C ARG A 127 -10.86 -7.66 6.02
N CYS A 128 -10.96 -6.52 6.71
CA CYS A 128 -11.32 -6.47 8.12
C CYS A 128 -12.70 -7.11 8.35
N TYR A 129 -13.68 -6.82 7.49
CA TYR A 129 -15.03 -7.39 7.54
C TYR A 129 -15.02 -8.92 7.44
N ILE A 130 -14.26 -9.50 6.51
CA ILE A 130 -14.14 -10.96 6.38
C ILE A 130 -13.58 -11.58 7.66
N ILE A 131 -12.55 -10.95 8.26
CA ILE A 131 -11.85 -11.47 9.44
C ILE A 131 -12.71 -11.36 10.71
N TRP A 132 -13.50 -10.29 10.84
CA TRP A 132 -14.34 -10.04 12.01
C TRP A 132 -15.67 -10.82 12.00
N GLY A 133 -16.16 -11.22 10.82
CA GLY A 133 -17.36 -12.04 10.69
C GLY A 133 -18.61 -11.39 11.32
N SER A 134 -19.27 -12.09 12.23
CA SER A 134 -20.57 -11.68 12.81
C SER A 134 -20.51 -10.40 13.68
N LYS A 135 -19.35 -10.06 14.27
CA LYS A 135 -19.21 -8.90 15.18
C LYS A 135 -18.99 -7.57 14.43
N ARG A 136 -19.94 -7.19 13.56
CA ARG A 136 -19.84 -6.04 12.63
C ARG A 136 -19.73 -4.66 13.30
N LYS A 137 -20.12 -4.53 14.57
CA LYS A 137 -20.13 -3.24 15.30
C LYS A 137 -18.75 -2.56 15.38
N VAL A 138 -17.66 -3.34 15.39
CA VAL A 138 -16.29 -2.80 15.46
C VAL A 138 -15.86 -2.09 14.18
N LEU A 139 -16.52 -2.37 13.05
CA LEU A 139 -16.22 -1.75 11.74
C LEU A 139 -16.90 -0.39 11.56
N ILE A 140 -17.82 -0.01 12.45
CA ILE A 140 -18.52 1.27 12.38
C ILE A 140 -17.52 2.42 12.53
N LEU A 141 -16.59 2.31 13.48
CA LEU A 141 -15.59 3.36 13.73
C LEU A 141 -14.69 3.60 12.50
N PRO A 142 -14.02 2.59 11.90
CA PRO A 142 -13.28 2.78 10.64
C PRO A 142 -14.15 3.31 9.49
N ALA A 143 -15.39 2.84 9.35
CA ALA A 143 -16.28 3.32 8.29
C ALA A 143 -16.61 4.81 8.45
N LEU A 144 -16.84 5.27 9.68
CA LEU A 144 -17.03 6.70 9.97
C LEU A 144 -15.77 7.51 9.68
N CYS A 145 -14.59 6.98 10.00
CA CYS A 145 -13.32 7.64 9.66
C CYS A 145 -13.13 7.78 8.15
N ILE A 146 -13.42 6.74 7.36
CA ILE A 146 -13.37 6.79 5.90
C ILE A 146 -14.33 7.86 5.35
N LEU A 147 -15.56 7.90 5.86
CA LEU A 147 -16.54 8.93 5.46
C LEU A 147 -16.04 10.34 5.79
N ALA A 148 -15.43 10.54 6.96
CA ALA A 148 -14.84 11.81 7.33
C ALA A 148 -13.68 12.19 6.39
N THR A 149 -12.81 11.25 6.01
CA THR A 149 -11.74 11.48 5.03
C THR A 149 -12.31 11.91 3.67
N VAL A 150 -13.39 11.27 3.20
CA VAL A 150 -14.07 11.66 1.96
C VAL A 150 -14.61 13.08 2.04
N VAL A 151 -15.29 13.42 3.14
CA VAL A 151 -15.83 14.77 3.35
C VAL A 151 -14.71 15.81 3.35
N LEU A 152 -13.59 15.54 4.04
CA LEU A 152 -12.43 16.44 4.06
C LEU A 152 -11.84 16.64 2.66
N ASN A 153 -11.69 15.56 1.87
CA ASN A 153 -11.19 15.66 0.50
C ASN A 153 -12.13 16.48 -0.40
N VAL A 154 -13.44 16.28 -0.29
CA VAL A 154 -14.43 17.08 -1.04
C VAL A 154 -14.38 18.56 -0.64
N LEU A 155 -14.24 18.86 0.65
CA LEU A 155 -14.12 20.25 1.14
C LEU A 155 -12.86 20.93 0.60
N VAL A 156 -11.75 20.20 0.46
CA VAL A 156 -10.53 20.71 -0.17
C VAL A 156 -10.79 21.06 -1.64
N CYS A 157 -11.46 20.18 -2.39
CA CYS A 157 -11.80 20.45 -3.80
C CYS A 157 -12.71 21.69 -3.95
N LEU A 158 -13.72 21.84 -3.08
CA LEU A 158 -14.71 22.92 -3.20
C LEU A 158 -14.14 24.28 -2.85
N LYS A 159 -13.26 24.35 -1.84
CA LYS A 159 -12.73 25.64 -1.37
C LYS A 159 -11.49 26.09 -2.12
N ASN A 160 -10.77 25.18 -2.78
CA ASN A 160 -9.57 25.50 -3.55
C ASN A 160 -9.70 25.03 -5.02
N PRO A 161 -10.61 25.62 -5.81
CA PRO A 161 -10.80 25.23 -7.21
C PRO A 161 -9.57 25.51 -8.09
N GLN A 162 -8.64 26.35 -7.62
CA GLN A 162 -7.38 26.66 -8.29
C GLN A 162 -6.20 25.77 -7.87
N GLY A 163 -6.42 24.70 -7.09
CA GLY A 163 -5.34 23.82 -6.64
C GLY A 163 -4.40 24.41 -5.58
N ALA A 164 -4.65 25.64 -5.12
CA ALA A 164 -3.90 26.26 -4.03
C ALA A 164 -4.26 25.59 -2.69
N TYR A 165 -3.32 24.83 -2.14
CA TYR A 165 -3.39 24.05 -0.90
C TYR A 165 -3.55 24.89 0.40
N LEU A 166 -4.48 25.85 0.47
CA LEU A 166 -4.55 26.86 1.54
C LEU A 166 -5.72 26.71 2.52
N ILE A 167 -6.07 25.47 2.90
CA ILE A 167 -6.82 25.22 4.12
C ILE A 167 -6.15 24.09 4.85
N ASP A 168 -5.41 24.43 5.91
CA ASP A 168 -4.77 23.53 6.88
C ASP A 168 -4.58 22.10 6.35
N THR A 169 -3.79 22.00 5.28
CA THR A 169 -3.86 20.93 4.27
C THR A 169 -3.41 19.58 4.77
N LYS A 170 -3.01 19.51 6.03
CA LYS A 170 -2.60 18.29 6.74
C LYS A 170 -3.79 17.48 7.22
N ALA A 171 -4.94 18.10 7.49
CA ALA A 171 -6.10 17.43 8.08
C ALA A 171 -6.57 16.16 7.31
N PRO A 172 -6.80 16.18 5.97
CA PRO A 172 -7.19 14.98 5.24
C PRO A 172 -6.11 13.89 5.26
N PHE A 173 -4.83 14.28 5.25
CA PHE A 173 -3.72 13.34 5.31
C PHE A 173 -3.56 12.71 6.70
N ILE A 174 -3.68 13.49 7.76
CA ILE A 174 -3.68 13.01 9.15
C ILE A 174 -4.86 12.05 9.36
N MET A 175 -6.03 12.38 8.81
CA MET A 175 -7.20 11.53 8.89
C MET A 175 -7.01 10.22 8.11
N THR A 176 -6.42 10.30 6.91
CA THR A 176 -6.08 9.12 6.10
C THR A 176 -5.07 8.22 6.83
N LEU A 177 -4.02 8.81 7.40
CA LEU A 177 -3.02 8.11 8.23
C LEU A 177 -3.68 7.42 9.43
N GLY A 178 -4.50 8.15 10.19
CA GLY A 178 -5.20 7.62 11.35
C GLY A 178 -6.13 6.47 10.98
N THR A 179 -6.86 6.59 9.87
CA THR A 179 -7.77 5.56 9.35
C THR A 179 -6.99 4.31 8.94
N ASN A 180 -5.88 4.47 8.23
CA ASN A 180 -5.03 3.37 7.79
C ASN A 180 -4.36 2.65 8.96
N LEU A 181 -3.83 3.38 9.95
CA LEU A 181 -3.29 2.79 11.17
C LEU A 181 -4.37 2.06 11.97
N LEU A 182 -5.56 2.65 12.13
CA LEU A 182 -6.68 2.03 12.82
C LEU A 182 -7.09 0.71 12.14
N LEU A 183 -7.25 0.71 10.82
CA LEU A 183 -7.57 -0.48 10.03
C LEU A 183 -6.47 -1.54 10.14
N MET A 184 -5.20 -1.14 10.07
CA MET A 184 -4.05 -2.01 10.22
C MET A 184 -4.05 -2.69 11.59
N PHE A 185 -4.16 -1.92 12.69
CA PHE A 185 -4.15 -2.46 14.05
C PHE A 185 -5.39 -3.32 14.36
N LEU A 186 -6.58 -2.92 13.92
CA LEU A 186 -7.80 -3.72 14.09
C LEU A 186 -7.71 -5.04 13.36
N THR A 187 -7.14 -5.04 12.15
CA THR A 187 -6.96 -6.24 11.35
C THR A 187 -5.89 -7.12 12.00
N ALA A 188 -4.69 -6.61 12.26
CA ALA A 188 -3.60 -7.37 12.88
C ALA A 188 -3.97 -7.92 14.26
N GLY A 189 -4.57 -7.11 15.13
CA GLY A 189 -4.98 -7.52 16.47
C GLY A 189 -6.05 -8.62 16.44
N ARG A 190 -6.99 -8.56 15.50
CA ARG A 190 -8.02 -9.58 15.36
C ARG A 190 -7.47 -10.89 14.81
N ILE A 191 -6.62 -10.81 13.79
CA ILE A 191 -5.92 -11.99 13.29
C ILE A 191 -5.20 -12.57 14.53
N TRP A 192 -4.47 -11.77 15.34
CA TRP A 192 -3.62 -12.28 16.43
C TRP A 192 -4.42 -13.02 17.50
N TYR A 193 -5.56 -12.44 17.88
CA TYR A 193 -6.51 -13.07 18.79
C TYR A 193 -6.97 -14.44 18.25
N LYS A 194 -7.35 -14.51 16.96
CA LYS A 194 -7.77 -15.76 16.32
C LYS A 194 -6.63 -16.77 16.21
N GLY A 195 -5.41 -16.32 15.95
CA GLY A 195 -4.22 -17.17 15.98
C GLY A 195 -3.99 -17.81 17.34
N ARG A 196 -4.27 -17.09 18.44
CA ARG A 196 -4.16 -17.59 19.82
C ARG A 196 -5.24 -18.62 20.17
N GLU A 197 -6.46 -18.44 19.67
CA GLU A 197 -7.59 -19.36 19.87
C GLU A 197 -7.41 -20.67 19.08
N VAL A 198 -6.84 -20.60 17.88
CA VAL A 198 -6.57 -21.79 17.04
C VAL A 198 -5.31 -22.54 17.50
N HIS A 199 -4.37 -21.84 18.14
CA HIS A 199 -3.12 -22.41 18.66
C HIS A 199 -3.33 -23.51 19.70
N THR A 200 -4.37 -23.40 20.54
CA THR A 200 -4.67 -24.44 21.54
C THR A 200 -5.09 -25.78 20.92
N ILE A 201 -5.38 -25.81 19.60
CA ILE A 201 -5.95 -26.96 18.91
C ILE A 201 -4.99 -27.53 17.83
N LEU A 202 -4.22 -26.71 17.11
CA LEU A 202 -3.46 -27.13 15.90
C LEU A 202 -1.92 -27.07 15.99
N GLY A 203 -1.34 -26.76 17.16
CA GLY A 203 0.11 -26.87 17.39
C GLY A 203 1.01 -25.82 16.71
N PRO A 204 2.35 -25.95 16.84
CA PRO A 204 3.33 -24.88 16.54
C PRO A 204 3.55 -24.57 15.04
N ALA A 205 3.28 -25.52 14.13
CA ALA A 205 3.43 -25.28 12.68
C ALA A 205 2.40 -24.26 12.15
N PHE A 206 1.17 -24.30 12.67
CA PHE A 206 0.12 -23.32 12.35
C PHE A 206 0.46 -21.91 12.86
N ARG A 207 1.14 -21.81 14.02
CA ARG A 207 1.60 -20.53 14.59
C ARG A 207 2.59 -19.81 13.68
N LYS A 208 3.54 -20.53 13.07
CA LYS A 208 4.54 -19.93 12.17
C LYS A 208 3.87 -19.33 10.93
N LYS A 209 2.90 -20.04 10.34
CA LYS A 209 2.12 -19.56 9.18
C LYS A 209 1.28 -18.32 9.53
N TYR A 210 0.61 -18.38 10.68
CA TYR A 210 -0.22 -17.31 11.20
C TYR A 210 0.62 -16.03 11.46
N ASN A 211 1.77 -16.17 12.13
CA ASN A 211 2.68 -15.05 12.39
C ASN A 211 3.31 -14.50 11.09
N SER A 212 3.60 -15.36 10.12
CA SER A 212 4.11 -14.95 8.81
C SER A 212 3.09 -14.10 8.03
N ALA A 213 1.81 -14.49 8.05
CA ALA A 213 0.74 -13.71 7.44
C ALA A 213 0.50 -12.37 8.16
N LEU A 214 0.55 -12.35 9.50
CA LEU A 214 0.41 -11.12 10.29
C LEU A 214 1.58 -10.16 10.07
N ALA A 215 2.82 -10.66 10.08
CA ALA A 215 4.01 -9.86 9.82
C ALA A 215 3.96 -9.23 8.43
N LEU A 216 3.51 -9.98 7.42
CA LEU A 216 3.38 -9.49 6.05
C LEU A 216 2.37 -8.33 5.92
N ILE A 217 1.20 -8.47 6.54
CA ILE A 217 0.15 -7.43 6.50
C ILE A 217 0.71 -6.16 7.15
N LEU A 218 1.30 -6.31 8.35
CA LEU A 218 1.89 -5.19 9.06
C LEU A 218 3.04 -4.54 8.28
N GLU A 219 3.92 -5.32 7.65
CA GLU A 219 5.05 -4.81 6.86
C GLU A 219 4.55 -3.98 5.67
N SER A 220 3.55 -4.48 4.93
CA SER A 220 3.04 -3.79 3.72
C SER A 220 2.24 -2.53 4.06
N ASP A 221 1.40 -2.58 5.10
CA ASP A 221 0.56 -1.45 5.51
C ASP A 221 1.39 -0.39 6.27
N ALA A 222 2.41 -0.81 7.03
CA ALA A 222 3.35 0.12 7.68
C ALA A 222 4.21 0.87 6.67
N LEU A 223 4.61 0.24 5.55
CA LEU A 223 5.31 0.92 4.47
C LEU A 223 4.49 2.07 3.88
N TYR A 224 3.17 1.85 3.69
CA TYR A 224 2.28 2.92 3.23
C TYR A 224 2.18 4.06 4.25
N CYS A 225 1.91 3.74 5.52
CA CYS A 225 1.83 4.74 6.58
C CYS A 225 3.14 5.53 6.74
N PHE A 226 4.28 4.85 6.68
CA PHE A 226 5.59 5.48 6.74
C PHE A 226 5.82 6.42 5.55
N SER A 227 5.50 5.99 4.32
CA SER A 227 5.63 6.84 3.13
C SER A 227 4.78 8.12 3.23
N LEU A 228 3.56 8.01 3.75
CA LEU A 228 2.67 9.15 3.97
C LEU A 228 3.23 10.13 5.00
N VAL A 229 3.77 9.64 6.14
CA VAL A 229 4.39 10.49 7.17
C VAL A 229 5.59 11.23 6.60
N VAL A 230 6.47 10.52 5.88
CA VAL A 230 7.67 11.12 5.28
C VAL A 230 7.31 12.19 4.26
N TRP A 231 6.29 11.95 3.44
CA TRP A 231 5.81 12.94 2.47
C TRP A 231 5.16 14.15 3.14
N VAL A 232 4.32 13.97 4.16
CA VAL A 232 3.75 15.10 4.91
C VAL A 232 4.85 15.92 5.60
N ALA A 233 5.90 15.26 6.11
CA ALA A 233 7.07 15.93 6.66
C ALA A 233 7.84 16.72 5.58
N SER A 234 8.03 16.16 4.38
CA SER A 234 8.73 16.84 3.29
C SER A 234 8.01 18.11 2.83
N LEU A 235 6.67 18.14 2.87
CA LEU A 235 5.88 19.34 2.60
C LEU A 235 6.14 20.47 3.59
N THR A 236 6.49 20.17 4.85
CA THR A 236 6.82 21.21 5.85
C THR A 236 8.21 21.80 5.66
N THR A 237 9.13 21.03 5.06
CA THR A 237 10.47 21.49 4.70
C THR A 237 10.51 22.33 3.42
N LEU A 238 9.46 22.32 2.58
CA LEU A 238 9.37 23.18 1.39
C LEU A 238 9.36 24.69 1.70
N ASN A 239 9.08 25.08 2.95
CA ASN A 239 9.23 26.46 3.40
C ASN A 239 10.70 26.90 3.49
N SER A 240 11.65 25.95 3.40
CA SER A 240 13.07 26.24 3.16
C SER A 240 13.33 26.14 1.66
N THR A 241 13.70 27.25 1.03
CA THR A 241 13.84 27.46 -0.42
C THR A 241 15.05 26.76 -1.05
N GLY A 242 15.30 25.50 -0.69
CA GLY A 242 16.43 24.71 -1.17
C GLY A 242 16.03 23.71 -2.26
N GLU A 243 16.86 23.57 -3.30
CA GLU A 243 16.73 22.56 -4.35
C GLU A 243 16.58 21.13 -3.78
N PHE A 244 17.30 20.84 -2.68
CA PHE A 244 17.19 19.56 -1.98
C PHE A 244 15.78 19.31 -1.43
N ALA A 245 15.13 20.33 -0.83
CA ALA A 245 13.80 20.18 -0.28
C ALA A 245 12.76 19.90 -1.37
N ALA A 246 12.92 20.53 -2.53
CA ALA A 246 12.08 20.28 -3.71
C ALA A 246 12.24 18.86 -4.25
N VAL A 247 13.49 18.39 -4.44
CA VAL A 247 13.73 17.00 -4.88
C VAL A 247 13.20 16.00 -3.85
N PHE A 248 13.40 16.27 -2.55
CA PHE A 248 12.93 15.40 -1.49
C PHE A 248 11.39 15.31 -1.46
N ALA A 249 10.69 16.42 -1.65
CA ALA A 249 9.23 16.45 -1.75
C ALA A 249 8.72 15.66 -2.96
N GLY A 250 9.33 15.85 -4.14
CA GLY A 250 8.93 15.15 -5.35
C GLY A 250 9.16 13.64 -5.25
N VAL A 251 10.35 13.22 -4.78
CA VAL A 251 10.62 11.79 -4.54
C VAL A 251 9.59 11.19 -3.59
N THR A 252 9.37 11.81 -2.43
CA THR A 252 8.45 11.28 -1.42
C THR A 252 7.00 11.27 -1.89
N GLY A 253 6.59 12.25 -2.70
CA GLY A 253 5.27 12.26 -3.34
C GLY A 253 5.09 11.11 -4.33
N GLY A 254 6.11 10.85 -5.15
CA GLY A 254 6.09 9.77 -6.14
C GLY A 254 6.03 8.39 -5.48
N LEU A 255 6.68 8.23 -4.31
CA LEU A 255 6.56 7.04 -3.47
C LEU A 255 5.12 6.80 -3.05
N VAL A 256 4.46 7.80 -2.46
CA VAL A 256 3.09 7.68 -1.94
C VAL A 256 2.09 7.32 -3.05
N ILE A 257 2.21 7.94 -4.23
CA ILE A 257 1.30 7.73 -5.37
C ILE A 257 1.21 6.25 -5.76
N GLN A 258 2.33 5.51 -5.69
CA GLN A 258 2.38 4.11 -6.13
C GLN A 258 2.30 3.11 -4.96
N ILE A 259 2.87 3.41 -3.79
CA ILE A 259 2.87 2.50 -2.63
C ILE A 259 1.44 2.16 -2.18
N VAL A 260 0.51 3.11 -2.25
CA VAL A 260 -0.92 2.90 -1.94
C VAL A 260 -1.53 1.76 -2.77
N ASN A 261 -1.05 1.57 -4.00
CA ASN A 261 -1.51 0.51 -4.90
C ASN A 261 -0.71 -0.79 -4.73
N ILE A 262 0.59 -0.67 -4.44
CA ILE A 262 1.52 -1.79 -4.29
C ILE A 262 1.20 -2.62 -3.04
N ALA A 263 0.98 -1.97 -1.89
CA ALA A 263 0.74 -2.65 -0.61
C ALA A 263 -0.41 -3.68 -0.65
N PRO A 264 -1.64 -3.32 -1.09
CA PRO A 264 -2.73 -4.28 -1.16
C PRO A 264 -2.51 -5.38 -2.22
N THR A 265 -1.79 -5.06 -3.30
CA THR A 265 -1.48 -6.01 -4.39
C THR A 265 -0.44 -7.04 -3.97
N LEU A 266 0.59 -6.63 -3.22
CA LEU A 266 1.58 -7.53 -2.62
C LEU A 266 0.93 -8.56 -1.70
N ILE A 267 -0.03 -8.11 -0.88
CA ILE A 267 -0.79 -9.01 0.01
C ILE A 267 -1.55 -10.05 -0.83
N LEU A 268 -2.19 -9.64 -1.93
CA LEU A 268 -2.92 -10.56 -2.83
C LEU A 268 -1.97 -11.59 -3.47
N VAL A 269 -0.84 -11.15 -4.02
CA VAL A 269 0.16 -12.04 -4.64
C VAL A 269 0.69 -13.06 -3.64
N ARG A 270 1.00 -12.63 -2.41
CA ARG A 270 1.57 -13.54 -1.39
C ARG A 270 0.53 -14.49 -0.80
N VAL A 271 -0.71 -14.07 -0.60
CA VAL A 271 -1.80 -15.00 -0.24
C VAL A 271 -1.97 -16.05 -1.36
N GLY A 272 -1.79 -15.61 -2.62
CA GLY A 272 -1.52 -16.47 -3.76
C GLY A 272 -0.39 -17.49 -3.47
N MET A 273 0.86 -17.06 -3.52
CA MET A 273 2.03 -17.95 -3.47
C MET A 273 2.16 -18.78 -2.18
N GLY A 274 1.69 -18.27 -1.05
CA GLY A 274 1.77 -18.94 0.25
C GLY A 274 0.94 -20.22 0.34
N GLN A 275 -0.10 -20.37 -0.49
CA GLN A 275 -0.88 -21.61 -0.59
C GLN A 275 -0.28 -22.60 -1.60
N ASP A 276 0.46 -22.14 -2.63
CA ASP A 276 1.14 -23.04 -3.58
C ASP A 276 2.22 -23.86 -2.88
N ARG A 277 2.97 -23.22 -1.96
CA ARG A 277 3.95 -23.93 -1.11
C ARG A 277 3.30 -25.03 -0.28
N ILE A 278 2.04 -24.86 0.12
CA ILE A 278 1.29 -25.83 0.91
C ILE A 278 0.81 -26.97 0.03
N GLN A 279 0.18 -26.67 -1.11
CA GLN A 279 -0.24 -27.69 -2.07
C GLN A 279 0.94 -28.52 -2.58
N ALA A 280 2.09 -27.89 -2.84
CA ALA A 280 3.32 -28.59 -3.23
C ALA A 280 3.85 -29.48 -2.09
N THR A 281 3.81 -29.02 -0.83
CA THR A 281 4.23 -29.83 0.33
C THR A 281 3.28 -31.00 0.57
N THR A 282 1.96 -30.79 0.43
CA THR A 282 0.96 -31.87 0.55
C THR A 282 1.08 -32.87 -0.60
N ALA A 283 1.26 -32.41 -1.84
CA ALA A 283 1.45 -33.29 -3.00
C ALA A 283 2.78 -34.08 -2.94
N VAL A 284 3.84 -33.53 -2.34
CA VAL A 284 5.08 -34.29 -2.07
C VAL A 284 4.86 -35.30 -0.93
N SER A 285 4.08 -34.96 0.09
CA SER A 285 3.69 -35.89 1.16
C SER A 285 2.83 -37.06 0.66
N ASP A 286 1.92 -36.82 -0.30
CA ASP A 286 1.07 -37.86 -0.90
C ASP A 286 1.80 -38.72 -1.93
N ARG A 287 2.93 -38.24 -2.46
CA ARG A 287 3.81 -39.00 -3.37
C ARG A 287 4.82 -39.88 -2.63
N LEU A 288 4.94 -39.74 -1.31
CA LEU A 288 5.59 -40.74 -0.48
C LEU A 288 4.57 -41.88 -0.27
N PRO A 289 4.92 -43.14 -0.58
CA PRO A 289 3.96 -44.24 -0.44
C PRO A 289 3.50 -44.34 1.01
N SER A 290 2.21 -44.07 1.24
CA SER A 290 1.48 -44.44 2.45
C SER A 290 1.33 -45.96 2.48
N GLY A 291 2.41 -46.65 2.81
CA GLY A 291 2.50 -48.11 2.68
C GLY A 291 3.89 -48.63 2.99
N GLY A 292 4.40 -48.32 4.18
CA GLY A 292 5.65 -48.85 4.69
C GLY A 292 5.86 -48.33 6.11
N SER A 293 5.38 -49.10 7.09
CA SER A 293 5.67 -48.84 8.50
C SER A 293 7.18 -48.81 8.72
N ILE A 294 7.77 -47.63 8.90
CA ILE A 294 9.12 -47.52 9.45
C ILE A 294 9.00 -47.82 10.95
N ARG A 295 9.01 -49.11 11.26
CA ARG A 295 9.28 -49.63 12.61
C ARG A 295 10.73 -49.29 12.91
N PHE A 296 10.98 -48.32 13.78
CA PHE A 296 12.28 -48.21 14.43
C PHE A 296 12.46 -49.48 15.29
N ARG A 297 13.19 -50.46 14.75
CA ARG A 297 13.68 -51.60 15.51
C ARG A 297 14.87 -51.10 16.31
N VAL A 298 14.64 -50.75 17.57
CA VAL A 298 15.73 -50.66 18.55
C VAL A 298 16.27 -52.08 18.70
N PRO A 299 17.55 -52.37 18.40
CA PRO A 299 18.11 -53.67 18.68
C PRO A 299 18.42 -53.72 20.16
N VAL A 300 17.51 -54.27 20.96
CA VAL A 300 17.85 -54.76 22.30
C VAL A 300 18.22 -56.22 22.11
N ASN A 301 19.52 -56.47 21.93
CA ASN A 301 20.10 -57.75 22.31
C ASN A 301 19.95 -57.86 23.82
N LEU A 302 19.43 -58.98 24.29
CA LEU A 302 19.83 -59.73 25.49
C LEU A 302 18.90 -60.94 25.56
N GLU A 303 19.42 -62.07 25.06
CA GLU A 303 19.00 -63.39 25.52
C GLU A 303 19.40 -63.55 27.00
N ASP A 304 18.61 -64.39 27.65
CA ASP A 304 18.84 -65.06 28.94
C ASP A 304 18.45 -64.42 30.27
N GLU A 305 17.92 -65.34 31.10
CA GLU A 305 17.74 -65.33 32.57
C GLU A 305 16.45 -64.77 33.22
N SER A 306 15.46 -65.66 33.31
CA SER A 306 15.01 -66.29 34.58
C SER A 306 14.35 -65.46 35.73
N TYR A 307 13.05 -65.77 35.94
CA TYR A 307 12.22 -65.77 37.19
C TYR A 307 11.87 -64.44 37.93
N PRO A 308 10.84 -64.42 38.81
CA PRO A 308 9.52 -65.05 38.75
C PRO A 308 8.35 -64.05 38.99
N VAL A 309 7.14 -64.56 38.79
CA VAL A 309 5.83 -63.95 39.11
C VAL A 309 5.73 -63.62 40.60
N VAL A 310 5.31 -62.40 40.92
CA VAL A 310 4.80 -62.04 42.25
C VAL A 310 3.46 -61.34 42.07
N ASP A 311 2.38 -62.09 42.31
CA ASP A 311 1.06 -61.55 42.61
C ASP A 311 1.06 -61.01 44.04
N ILE A 312 0.67 -59.75 44.22
CA ILE A 312 0.10 -59.28 45.49
C ILE A 312 -1.07 -58.34 45.20
N LYS A 313 -2.26 -58.84 45.60
CA LYS A 313 -3.57 -58.21 45.87
C LYS A 313 -3.81 -56.75 45.50
#